data_AF-A0A9C8L6A8-F1
#
_entry.id   AF-A0A9C8L6A8-F1
#
_cell.length_a   1.000
_cell.length_b   1.000
_cell.length_c   1.000
_cell.angle_alpha   90.00
_cell.angle_beta   90.00
_cell.angle_gamma   90.00
#
_symmetry.space_group_name_H-M   'P 1'
#
loop_
_entity.id
_entity.type
_entity.pdbx_description
1 polymer ?
#
loop_
_entity_poly.entity_id
_entity_poly.type
_entity_poly.pdbx_seq_one_letter_code
_entity_poly.pdbx_strand_id
1 'polypeptide(L)'
;MHEGLRQLDADLRNRGSRGRTDNVRLIIRRGDPPEVLAQLVEETGARAIFAEEDFSPYAKARDAQVGRELPLHLLGGVVVHPPGSVRKADGDPYVVYTPFKRKWK
;
A
#
# COMPACT_ATOMS: atom_id res chain seq x y z
N MET A 1 -18.71 -6.19 5.34
CA MET A 1 -17.59 -6.01 4.38
C MET A 1 -17.96 -5.21 3.12
N HIS A 2 -19.19 -5.30 2.58
CA HIS A 2 -19.54 -4.59 1.34
C HIS A 2 -19.72 -3.06 1.46
N GLU A 3 -20.01 -2.55 2.66
CA GLU A 3 -20.32 -1.13 2.86
C GLU A 3 -19.09 -0.23 2.75
N GLY A 4 -17.95 -0.63 3.32
CA GLY A 4 -16.70 0.14 3.23
C GLY A 4 -16.19 0.34 1.80
N LEU A 5 -16.30 -0.68 0.95
CA LEU A 5 -15.91 -0.57 -0.46
C LEU A 5 -16.83 0.37 -1.25
N ARG A 6 -18.14 0.36 -0.95
CA ARG A 6 -19.10 1.28 -1.58
C ARG A 6 -18.85 2.72 -1.16
N GLN A 7 -18.57 2.94 0.12
CA GLN A 7 -18.25 4.27 0.64
C GLN A 7 -16.96 4.81 0.01
N LEU A 8 -15.91 3.98 -0.09
CA LEU A 8 -14.66 4.36 -0.74
C LEU A 8 -14.86 4.73 -2.22
N ASP A 9 -15.64 3.94 -2.97
CA ASP A 9 -15.95 4.26 -4.36
C ASP A 9 -16.70 5.60 -4.50
N ALA A 10 -17.68 5.85 -3.64
CA ALA A 10 -18.41 7.12 -3.63
C ALA A 10 -17.47 8.31 -3.34
N ASP A 11 -16.57 8.16 -2.36
CA ASP A 11 -15.59 9.20 -2.01
C ASP A 11 -14.59 9.47 -3.14
N LEU A 12 -14.11 8.42 -3.82
CA LEU A 12 -13.23 8.52 -4.98
C LEU A 12 -13.88 9.30 -6.12
N ARG A 13 -15.14 8.97 -6.47
CA ARG A 13 -15.91 9.68 -7.50
C ARG A 13 -16.09 11.16 -7.14
N ASN A 14 -16.46 11.44 -5.88
CA ASN A 14 -16.63 12.81 -5.39
C ASN A 14 -15.33 13.63 -5.50
N ARG A 15 -14.17 13.02 -5.22
CA ARG A 15 -12.86 13.67 -5.34
C ARG A 15 -12.47 13.91 -6.80
N GLY A 16 -12.72 12.94 -7.69
CA GLY A 16 -12.47 13.10 -9.13
C GLY A 16 -13.22 14.29 -9.73
N SER A 17 -14.52 14.41 -9.43
CA SER A 17 -15.35 15.53 -9.88
C SER A 17 -14.84 16.90 -9.41
N ARG A 18 -14.27 16.99 -8.20
CA ARG A 18 -13.65 18.22 -7.68
C ARG A 18 -12.30 18.53 -8.32
N GLY A 19 -11.54 17.50 -8.68
CA GLY A 19 -10.20 17.61 -9.26
C GLY A 19 -10.14 17.81 -10.77
N ARG A 20 -11.29 17.81 -11.47
CA ARG A 20 -11.37 17.75 -12.95
C ARG A 20 -10.67 16.53 -13.55
N THR A 21 -10.66 15.42 -12.81
CA THR A 21 -10.20 14.13 -13.31
C THR A 21 -11.42 13.27 -13.58
N ASP A 22 -11.66 12.99 -14.85
CA ASP A 22 -12.74 12.10 -15.26
C ASP A 22 -12.40 10.64 -14.87
N ASN A 23 -13.45 9.86 -14.61
CA ASN A 23 -13.37 8.40 -14.45
C ASN A 23 -12.58 7.89 -13.21
N VAL A 24 -12.49 8.70 -12.14
CA VAL A 24 -11.97 8.23 -10.84
C VAL A 24 -13.00 7.33 -10.16
N ARG A 25 -12.67 6.04 -10.01
CA ARG A 25 -13.56 5.03 -9.44
C ARG A 25 -12.79 3.90 -8.78
N LEU A 26 -13.45 3.14 -7.93
CA LEU A 26 -12.91 1.88 -7.40
C LEU A 26 -13.10 0.75 -8.42
N ILE A 27 -12.01 0.06 -8.76
CA ILE A 27 -12.04 -1.13 -9.62
C ILE A 27 -11.74 -2.36 -8.76
N ILE A 28 -12.64 -3.34 -8.77
CA ILE A 28 -12.45 -4.61 -8.07
C ILE A 28 -12.00 -5.66 -9.09
N ARG A 29 -10.93 -6.37 -8.76
CA ARG A 29 -10.38 -7.50 -9.50
C ARG A 29 -10.07 -8.65 -8.54
N ARG A 30 -9.96 -9.85 -9.07
CA ARG A 30 -9.60 -11.06 -8.31
C ARG A 30 -8.69 -11.93 -9.17
N GLY A 31 -7.59 -12.38 -8.61
CA GLY A 31 -6.58 -13.19 -9.29
C GLY A 31 -5.22 -13.04 -8.62
N ASP A 32 -4.18 -13.52 -9.29
CA ASP A 32 -2.80 -13.28 -8.88
C ASP A 32 -2.44 -11.80 -9.06
N PRO A 33 -1.94 -11.08 -8.03
CA PRO A 33 -1.77 -9.63 -8.13
C PRO A 33 -0.86 -9.17 -9.28
N PRO A 34 0.32 -9.77 -9.53
CA PRO A 34 1.15 -9.47 -10.70
C PRO A 34 0.39 -9.57 -12.03
N GLU A 35 -0.30 -10.69 -12.28
CA GLU A 35 -1.05 -10.91 -13.52
C GLU A 35 -2.19 -9.88 -13.69
N VAL A 36 -2.95 -9.65 -12.62
CA VAL A 36 -4.08 -8.71 -12.64
C VAL A 36 -3.61 -7.28 -12.84
N LEU A 37 -2.51 -6.89 -12.21
CA LEU A 37 -1.95 -5.55 -12.35
C LEU A 37 -1.33 -5.34 -13.74
N ALA A 38 -0.69 -6.35 -14.31
CA ALA A 38 -0.17 -6.28 -15.68
C ALA A 38 -1.31 -6.06 -16.68
N GLN A 39 -2.39 -6.86 -16.58
CA GLN A 39 -3.58 -6.67 -17.40
C GLN A 39 -4.17 -5.27 -17.23
N LEU A 40 -4.25 -4.77 -16.00
CA LEU A 40 -4.80 -3.43 -15.74
C LEU A 40 -3.92 -2.32 -16.34
N VAL A 41 -2.60 -2.47 -16.29
CA VAL A 41 -1.65 -1.54 -16.92
C VAL A 41 -1.84 -1.53 -18.44
N GLU A 42 -1.99 -2.71 -19.06
CA GLU A 42 -2.29 -2.85 -20.49
C GLU A 42 -3.64 -2.22 -20.86
N GLU A 43 -4.70 -2.50 -20.10
CA GLU A 43 -6.06 -1.97 -20.32
C GLU A 43 -6.13 -0.44 -20.22
N THR A 44 -5.32 0.17 -19.35
CA THR A 44 -5.44 1.59 -18.99
C THR A 44 -4.32 2.48 -19.55
N GLY A 45 -3.21 1.88 -19.99
CA GLY A 45 -1.99 2.62 -20.34
C GLY A 45 -1.32 3.30 -19.14
N ALA A 46 -1.57 2.80 -17.92
CA ALA A 46 -0.99 3.37 -16.69
C ALA A 46 0.54 3.33 -16.72
N ARG A 47 1.18 4.42 -16.32
CA ARG A 47 2.65 4.55 -16.32
C ARG A 47 3.29 4.36 -14.95
N ALA A 48 2.46 4.29 -13.90
CA ALA A 48 2.91 4.16 -12.52
C ALA A 48 1.80 3.51 -11.69
N ILE A 49 2.21 2.69 -10.72
CA ILE A 49 1.36 2.11 -9.70
C ILE A 49 1.83 2.66 -8.36
N PHE A 50 0.92 3.20 -7.56
CA PHE A 50 1.22 3.68 -6.21
C PHE A 50 0.50 2.81 -5.18
N ALA A 51 1.22 2.36 -4.16
CA ALA A 51 0.67 1.58 -3.06
C ALA A 51 1.35 1.94 -1.73
N GLU A 52 0.68 1.73 -0.61
CA GLU A 52 1.30 1.82 0.71
C GLU A 52 2.18 0.59 0.98
N GLU A 53 3.33 0.80 1.63
CA GLU A 53 4.20 -0.28 2.09
C GLU A 53 3.56 -1.09 3.24
N ASP A 54 3.56 -2.41 3.09
CA ASP A 54 3.13 -3.38 4.11
C ASP A 54 4.29 -4.33 4.42
N PHE A 55 4.57 -4.50 5.71
CA PHE A 55 5.75 -5.22 6.18
C PHE A 55 5.53 -6.72 6.45
N SER A 56 4.31 -7.22 6.22
CA SER A 56 4.01 -8.65 6.31
C SER A 56 4.81 -9.45 5.28
N PRO A 57 5.16 -10.72 5.57
CA PRO A 57 5.92 -11.56 4.63
C PRO A 57 5.24 -11.69 3.27
N TYR A 58 3.90 -11.80 3.26
CA TYR A 58 3.12 -11.89 2.03
C TYR A 58 3.21 -10.62 1.19
N ALA A 59 2.99 -9.44 1.78
CA ALA A 59 3.05 -8.17 1.07
C ALA A 59 4.43 -7.93 0.45
N LYS A 60 5.50 -8.19 1.21
CA LYS A 60 6.89 -8.10 0.70
C LYS A 60 7.13 -9.01 -0.50
N ALA A 61 6.67 -10.25 -0.45
CA ALA A 61 6.83 -11.20 -1.55
C ALA A 61 6.05 -10.74 -2.80
N ARG A 62 4.79 -10.34 -2.61
CA ARG A 62 3.92 -9.79 -3.66
C ARG A 62 4.54 -8.56 -4.31
N ASP A 63 4.94 -7.57 -3.51
CA ASP A 63 5.43 -6.29 -4.01
C ASP A 63 6.80 -6.44 -4.69
N ALA A 64 7.64 -7.36 -4.20
CA ALA A 64 8.90 -7.71 -4.87
C ALA A 64 8.69 -8.43 -6.21
N GLN A 65 7.59 -9.17 -6.38
CA GLN A 65 7.24 -9.77 -7.68
C GLN A 65 6.69 -8.70 -8.63
N VAL A 66 5.72 -7.90 -8.17
CA VAL A 66 5.13 -6.80 -8.94
C VAL A 66 6.18 -5.80 -9.39
N GLY A 67 7.07 -5.36 -8.49
CA GLY A 67 8.09 -4.35 -8.78
C GLY A 67 9.20 -4.82 -9.73
N ARG A 68 9.31 -6.11 -10.02
CA ARG A 68 10.21 -6.63 -11.07
C ARG A 68 9.64 -6.41 -12.47
N GLU A 69 8.32 -6.37 -12.60
CA GLU A 69 7.62 -6.42 -13.89
C GLU A 69 6.87 -5.11 -14.20
N LEU A 70 6.50 -4.35 -13.18
CA LEU A 70 5.62 -3.17 -13.28
C LEU A 70 6.21 -1.96 -12.54
N PRO A 71 5.87 -0.72 -12.95
CA PRO A 71 6.37 0.52 -12.35
C PRO A 71 5.70 0.80 -11.00
N LEU A 72 6.04 0.01 -9.98
CA LEU A 72 5.51 0.10 -8.62
C LEU A 72 6.31 1.10 -7.76
N HIS A 73 5.59 2.04 -7.16
CA HIS A 73 6.09 3.00 -6.21
C HIS A 73 5.41 2.77 -4.84
N LEU A 74 6.19 2.28 -3.88
CA LEU A 74 5.71 2.14 -2.50
C LEU A 74 5.86 3.46 -1.75
N LEU A 75 4.78 3.87 -1.08
CA LEU A 75 4.70 5.04 -0.23
C LEU A 75 4.73 4.60 1.23
N GLY A 76 5.17 5.49 2.13
CA GLY A 76 5.16 5.22 3.57
C GLY A 76 3.75 4.83 4.03
N GLY A 77 3.62 3.64 4.61
CA GLY A 77 2.34 3.02 4.90
C GLY A 77 1.86 3.14 6.34
N VAL A 78 1.24 2.06 6.82
CA VAL A 78 0.49 1.93 8.09
C VAL A 78 1.27 2.16 9.40
N VAL A 79 2.58 2.40 9.34
CA VAL A 79 3.42 2.56 10.53
C VAL A 79 3.90 4.00 10.69
N VAL A 80 3.80 4.52 11.92
CA VAL A 80 4.39 5.83 12.28
C VAL A 80 5.91 5.79 12.17
N HIS A 81 6.52 4.63 12.44
CA HIS A 81 7.96 4.41 12.39
C HIS A 81 8.24 3.12 11.61
N PRO A 82 9.12 3.14 10.58
CA PRO A 82 9.48 1.94 9.84
C PRO A 82 10.01 0.83 10.76
N PRO A 83 9.75 -0.46 10.47
CA PRO A 83 10.29 -1.55 11.28
C PRO A 83 11.81 -1.47 11.39
N GLY A 84 12.31 -1.59 12.61
CA GLY A 84 13.75 -1.49 12.89
C GLY A 84 14.30 -0.07 13.01
N SER A 85 13.46 0.98 12.96
CA SER A 85 13.87 2.35 13.30
C SER A 85 13.94 2.60 14.81
N VAL A 86 13.17 1.85 15.62
CA VAL A 86 13.27 1.86 17.09
C VAL A 86 14.08 0.64 17.55
N ARG A 87 15.37 0.85 17.74
CA ARG A 87 16.32 -0.17 18.22
C ARG A 87 16.84 0.17 19.61
N LYS A 88 17.29 -0.83 20.36
CA LYS A 88 18.12 -0.65 21.56
C LYS A 88 19.46 0.00 21.22
N ALA A 89 20.26 0.36 22.23
CA ALA A 89 21.58 0.97 22.02
C ALA A 89 22.58 -0.01 21.36
N ASP A 90 22.38 -1.30 21.53
CA ASP A 90 23.14 -2.41 20.93
C ASP A 90 22.68 -2.75 19.50
N GLY A 91 21.64 -2.08 18.97
CA GLY A 91 21.10 -2.33 17.64
C GLY A 91 20.01 -3.41 17.58
N ASP A 92 19.73 -4.12 18.67
CA ASP A 92 18.71 -5.17 18.69
C ASP A 92 17.28 -4.62 18.80
N PRO A 93 16.27 -5.37 18.31
CA PRO A 93 14.87 -5.04 18.52
C PRO A 93 14.46 -5.17 20.00
N TYR A 94 13.48 -4.36 20.40
CA TYR A 94 12.84 -4.53 21.71
C TYR A 94 11.86 -5.72 21.68
N VAL A 95 11.98 -6.61 22.66
CA VAL A 95 11.07 -7.76 22.85
C VAL A 95 10.02 -7.53 23.95
N VAL A 96 10.14 -6.43 24.71
CA VAL A 96 9.19 -6.01 25.75
C VAL A 96 8.62 -4.63 25.40
N TYR A 97 7.31 -4.46 25.53
CA TYR A 97 6.60 -3.24 25.12
C TYR A 97 7.01 -1.98 25.90
N THR A 98 7.20 -2.07 27.22
CA THR A 98 7.53 -0.92 28.08
C THR A 98 8.81 -0.17 27.65
N PRO A 99 9.97 -0.84 27.46
CA PRO A 99 11.18 -0.17 26.99
C PRO A 99 11.08 0.30 25.53
N PHE A 100 10.34 -0.39 24.67
CA PHE A 100 10.03 0.10 23.31
C PHE A 100 9.28 1.44 23.36
N LYS A 101 8.19 1.51 24.14
CA LYS A 101 7.35 2.72 24.28
C LYS A 101 8.14 3.94 24.76
N ARG A 102 9.10 3.76 25.66
CA ARG A 102 9.93 4.87 26.19
C ARG A 102 10.85 5.47 25.14
N LYS A 103 11.30 4.69 24.15
CA LYS A 103 12.17 5.17 23.06
C LYS A 103 11.38 5.59 21.81
N TRP A 104 10.12 5.16 21.72
CA TRP A 104 9.16 5.55 20.68
C TRP A 104 8.52 6.93 20.93
N LYS A 105 8.46 7.38 22.20
CA LYS A 105 8.13 8.77 22.56
C LYS A 105 9.26 9.72 22.21
#